data_AF-A5ATV4-F1
#
_entry.id   AF-A5ATV4-F1
#
_cell.length_a   1.000
_cell.length_b   1.000
_cell.length_c   1.000
_cell.angle_alpha   90.00
_cell.angle_beta   90.00
_cell.angle_gamma   90.00
#
_symmetry.space_group_name_H-M   'P 1'
#
loop_
_entity.id
_entity.type
_entity.pdbx_description
1 polymer ?
#
loop_
_entity_poly.entity_id
_entity_poly.type
_entity_poly.pdbx_seq_one_letter_code
_entity_poly.pdbx_strand_id
1 'polypeptide(L)'
;MRVPRSLEVWKMGTVNYLDALKLQDKLISRRKTHKISDTVLSLQHPPTYTLGKRRTDHNLLVPESDLKTIGAELHYTQRGGDITFHGPHQAILYPIISLRDIGLGARNYVEKLELTMIELASLYGVKARAGGHIVPCGIADKEVTSLRRETDLVLPTEEVIHEQLISCFARLFGFSDLIWKEDAPILPDNGEAE
;
A
#
# COMPACT_ATOMS: atom_id res chain seq x y z
N MET A 1 19.17 -10.59 -22.37
CA MET A 1 18.33 -9.37 -22.22
C MET A 1 17.18 -9.72 -21.28
N ARG A 2 16.93 -8.92 -20.23
CA ARG A 2 15.73 -9.11 -19.39
C ARG A 2 14.52 -8.67 -20.21
N VAL A 3 13.49 -9.51 -20.26
CA VAL A 3 12.23 -9.17 -20.95
C VAL A 3 11.63 -7.94 -20.27
N PRO A 4 11.19 -6.91 -21.03
CA PRO A 4 10.49 -5.76 -20.46
C PRO A 4 9.30 -6.22 -19.63
N ARG A 5 9.12 -5.64 -18.44
CA ARG A 5 8.00 -5.96 -17.55
C ARG A 5 7.10 -4.75 -17.42
N SER A 6 5.83 -4.96 -17.75
CA SER A 6 4.79 -3.95 -17.54
C SER A 6 4.13 -4.12 -16.17
N LEU A 7 3.79 -3.00 -15.55
CA LEU A 7 2.98 -2.92 -14.33
C LEU A 7 1.69 -2.17 -14.66
N GLU A 8 0.54 -2.80 -14.43
CA GLU A 8 -0.75 -2.10 -14.50
C GLU A 8 -0.95 -1.24 -13.25
N VAL A 9 -1.31 0.03 -13.43
CA VAL A 9 -1.45 1.00 -12.34
C VAL A 9 -2.88 1.53 -12.29
N TRP A 10 -3.54 1.39 -11.15
CA TRP A 10 -4.90 1.88 -10.92
C TRP A 10 -4.90 2.95 -9.83
N LYS A 11 -5.27 4.19 -10.18
CA LYS A 11 -5.43 5.31 -9.22
C LYS A 11 -6.90 5.40 -8.82
N MET A 12 -7.24 5.08 -7.57
CA MET A 12 -8.63 4.86 -7.13
C MET A 12 -9.20 5.92 -6.18
N GLY A 13 -8.41 6.95 -5.82
CA GLY A 13 -8.83 7.97 -4.85
C GLY A 13 -9.08 7.37 -3.47
N THR A 14 -10.19 7.78 -2.83
CA THR A 14 -10.60 7.26 -1.51
C THR A 14 -11.51 6.04 -1.67
N VAL A 15 -11.12 4.91 -1.07
CA VAL A 15 -11.86 3.64 -1.19
C VAL A 15 -12.13 3.07 0.21
N ASN A 16 -13.33 2.54 0.47
CA ASN A 16 -13.59 1.82 1.73
C ASN A 16 -12.62 0.62 1.90
N TYR A 17 -12.18 0.37 3.12
CA TYR A 17 -11.17 -0.65 3.40
C TYR A 17 -11.61 -2.06 2.96
N LEU A 18 -12.85 -2.46 3.25
CA LEU A 18 -13.35 -3.79 2.90
C LEU A 18 -13.54 -3.96 1.40
N ASP A 19 -13.93 -2.90 0.68
CA ASP A 19 -14.08 -2.97 -0.77
C ASP A 19 -12.71 -3.06 -1.46
N ALA A 20 -11.71 -2.33 -0.97
CA ALA A 20 -10.32 -2.50 -1.42
C ALA A 20 -9.78 -3.91 -1.11
N LEU A 21 -10.14 -4.49 0.03
CA LEU A 21 -9.75 -5.87 0.38
C LEU A 21 -10.39 -6.90 -0.57
N LYS A 22 -11.70 -6.79 -0.83
CA LYS A 22 -12.40 -7.66 -1.81
C LYS A 22 -11.76 -7.55 -3.20
N LEU A 23 -11.41 -6.33 -3.62
CA LEU A 23 -10.75 -6.10 -4.88
C LEU A 23 -9.36 -6.75 -4.94
N GLN A 24 -8.56 -6.61 -3.88
CA GLN A 24 -7.27 -7.27 -3.75
C GLN A 24 -7.41 -8.80 -3.91
N ASP A 25 -8.36 -9.43 -3.20
CA ASP A 25 -8.56 -10.88 -3.28
C ASP A 25 -8.93 -11.36 -4.69
N LYS A 26 -9.78 -10.60 -5.39
CA LYS A 26 -10.15 -10.87 -6.79
C LYS A 26 -8.93 -10.74 -7.72
N LEU A 27 -8.16 -9.67 -7.60
CA LEU A 27 -6.97 -9.43 -8.42
C LEU A 27 -5.90 -10.48 -8.14
N ILE A 28 -5.67 -10.86 -6.88
CA ILE A 28 -4.74 -11.93 -6.50
C ILE A 28 -5.14 -13.25 -7.18
N SER A 29 -6.43 -13.60 -7.17
CA SER A 29 -6.93 -14.84 -7.79
C SER A 29 -6.73 -14.84 -9.31
N ARG A 30 -7.02 -13.71 -9.97
CA ARG A 30 -6.77 -13.54 -11.41
C ARG A 30 -5.27 -13.56 -11.74
N ARG A 31 -4.44 -12.94 -10.88
CA ARG A 31 -2.99 -12.89 -11.10
C ARG A 31 -2.34 -14.26 -10.95
N LYS A 32 -2.75 -15.05 -9.94
CA LYS A 32 -2.30 -16.44 -9.73
C LYS A 32 -2.59 -17.34 -10.94
N THR A 33 -3.73 -17.10 -11.60
CA THR A 33 -4.15 -17.83 -12.81
C THR A 33 -3.63 -17.19 -14.10
N HIS A 34 -2.73 -16.20 -14.02
CA HIS A 34 -2.14 -15.49 -15.16
C HIS A 34 -3.17 -14.80 -16.08
N LYS A 35 -4.37 -14.50 -15.56
CA LYS A 35 -5.45 -13.79 -16.29
C LYS A 35 -5.27 -12.27 -16.32
N ILE A 36 -4.35 -11.73 -15.53
CA ILE A 36 -3.94 -10.32 -15.52
C ILE A 36 -2.43 -10.22 -15.33
N SER A 37 -1.87 -9.07 -15.74
CA SER A 37 -0.49 -8.70 -15.48
C SER A 37 -0.26 -8.34 -14.01
N ASP A 38 1.01 -8.18 -13.61
CA ASP A 38 1.33 -7.55 -12.33
C ASP A 38 0.63 -6.18 -12.22
N THR A 39 0.03 -5.92 -11.07
CA THR A 39 -0.85 -4.75 -10.86
C THR A 39 -0.49 -4.06 -9.56
N VAL A 40 -0.60 -2.74 -9.51
CA VAL A 40 -0.58 -1.96 -8.27
C VAL A 40 -1.85 -1.12 -8.16
N LEU A 41 -2.48 -1.16 -7.00
CA LEU A 41 -3.56 -0.25 -6.64
C LEU A 41 -2.98 0.91 -5.83
N SER A 42 -3.34 2.13 -6.20
CA SER A 42 -2.92 3.36 -5.55
C SER A 42 -4.15 4.12 -5.05
N LEU A 43 -4.27 4.25 -3.73
CA LEU A 43 -5.48 4.76 -3.09
C LEU A 43 -5.19 5.36 -1.72
N GLN A 44 -6.22 5.90 -1.10
CA GLN A 44 -6.28 6.18 0.34
C GLN A 44 -7.57 5.60 0.92
N HIS A 45 -7.65 5.50 2.25
CA HIS A 45 -8.86 5.04 2.95
C HIS A 45 -9.53 6.18 3.71
N PRO A 46 -10.85 6.13 3.93
CA PRO A 46 -11.47 6.82 5.05
C PRO A 46 -10.82 6.42 6.37
N PRO A 47 -10.99 7.20 7.47
CA PRO A 47 -10.46 6.85 8.77
C PRO A 47 -10.78 5.40 9.14
N THR A 48 -9.75 4.58 9.29
CA THR A 48 -9.89 3.13 9.46
C THR A 48 -8.77 2.59 10.34
N TYR A 49 -9.14 1.91 11.41
CA TYR A 49 -8.24 1.06 12.18
C TYR A 49 -8.30 -0.37 11.67
N THR A 50 -7.14 -1.00 11.53
CA THR A 50 -7.07 -2.42 11.22
C THR A 50 -6.26 -3.16 12.27
N LEU A 51 -6.70 -4.34 12.68
CA LEU A 51 -5.95 -5.25 13.53
C LEU A 51 -5.49 -6.46 12.71
N GLY A 52 -4.18 -6.72 12.75
CA GLY A 52 -3.57 -7.87 12.09
C GLY A 52 -3.69 -9.17 12.92
N LYS A 53 -3.03 -10.22 12.44
CA LYS A 53 -3.11 -11.57 13.02
C LYS A 53 -2.71 -11.68 14.50
N ARG A 54 -1.89 -10.75 15.01
CA ARG A 54 -1.47 -10.75 16.42
C ARG A 54 -2.61 -10.43 17.38
N ARG A 55 -3.72 -9.85 16.89
CA ARG A 55 -4.97 -9.55 17.62
C ARG A 55 -4.70 -8.99 19.02
N THR A 56 -3.89 -7.94 19.12
CA THR A 56 -3.68 -7.28 20.41
C THR A 56 -4.71 -6.17 20.60
N ASP A 57 -5.93 -6.56 20.97
CA ASP A 57 -7.04 -5.61 21.14
C ASP A 57 -6.72 -4.51 22.16
N HIS A 58 -5.85 -4.79 23.14
CA HIS A 58 -5.37 -3.81 24.13
C HIS A 58 -4.51 -2.68 23.56
N ASN A 59 -4.01 -2.80 22.32
CA ASN A 59 -3.27 -1.73 21.65
C ASN A 59 -4.20 -0.72 20.95
N LEU A 60 -5.51 -1.00 20.91
CA LEU A 60 -6.49 0.00 20.54
C LEU A 60 -6.71 0.95 21.72
N LEU A 61 -6.08 2.13 21.67
CA LEU A 61 -6.13 3.13 22.73
C LEU A 61 -7.45 3.91 22.79
N VAL A 62 -8.26 3.80 21.73
CA VAL A 62 -9.56 4.47 21.61
C VAL A 62 -10.67 3.43 21.80
N PRO A 63 -11.59 3.59 22.76
CA PRO A 63 -12.71 2.67 22.91
C PRO A 63 -13.48 2.49 21.59
N GLU A 64 -13.92 1.27 21.28
CA GLU A 64 -14.67 1.01 20.04
C GLU A 64 -15.94 1.86 19.91
N SER A 65 -16.56 2.22 21.05
CA SER A 65 -17.70 3.13 21.11
C SER A 65 -17.41 4.50 20.51
N ASP A 66 -16.17 4.96 20.62
CA ASP A 66 -15.75 6.32 20.28
C ASP A 66 -15.27 6.42 18.83
N LEU A 67 -14.92 5.27 18.22
CA LEU A 67 -14.50 5.20 16.81
C LEU A 67 -15.58 5.75 15.87
N LYS A 68 -16.86 5.43 16.13
CA LYS A 68 -17.98 5.97 15.35
C LYS A 68 -18.07 7.49 15.43
N THR A 69 -17.77 8.06 16.60
CA THR A 69 -17.82 9.51 16.84
C THR A 69 -16.78 10.26 16.03
N ILE A 70 -15.61 9.66 15.80
CA ILE A 70 -14.53 10.22 14.98
C ILE A 70 -14.62 9.79 13.51
N GLY A 71 -15.71 9.11 13.11
CA GLY A 71 -15.93 8.64 11.74
C GLY A 71 -14.96 7.53 11.31
N ALA A 72 -14.41 6.76 12.25
CA ALA A 72 -13.47 5.69 11.97
C ALA A 72 -14.12 4.30 12.06
N GLU A 73 -13.73 3.41 11.15
CA GLU A 73 -14.11 1.99 11.18
C GLU A 73 -13.02 1.13 11.83
N LEU A 74 -13.39 -0.03 12.37
CA LEU A 74 -12.48 -1.04 12.91
C LEU A 74 -12.62 -2.35 12.14
N HIS A 75 -11.52 -2.85 11.56
CA HIS A 75 -11.52 -4.10 10.81
C HIS A 75 -10.47 -5.10 11.31
N TYR A 76 -10.89 -6.35 11.48
CA TYR A 76 -9.99 -7.47 11.76
C TYR A 76 -9.53 -8.11 10.46
N THR A 77 -8.22 -8.30 10.31
CA THR A 77 -7.61 -8.61 9.01
C THR A 77 -6.57 -9.72 9.11
N GLN A 78 -6.23 -10.32 7.98
CA GLN A 78 -5.24 -11.40 7.90
C GLN A 78 -3.81 -10.90 7.64
N ARG A 79 -3.57 -9.58 7.67
CA ARG A 79 -2.23 -9.03 7.47
C ARG A 79 -1.31 -9.37 8.64
N GLY A 80 -0.02 -9.37 8.35
CA GLY A 80 1.00 -9.40 9.39
C GLY A 80 1.02 -8.12 10.23
N GLY A 81 1.72 -8.17 11.35
CA GLY A 81 1.79 -7.05 12.29
C GLY A 81 0.56 -6.98 13.19
N ASP A 82 0.43 -5.84 13.85
CA ASP A 82 -0.50 -5.62 14.94
C ASP A 82 -1.59 -4.60 14.55
N ILE A 83 -1.83 -3.53 15.31
CA ILE A 83 -2.77 -2.47 14.95
C ILE A 83 -2.12 -1.42 14.03
N THR A 84 -2.89 -0.82 13.13
CA THR A 84 -2.50 0.40 12.41
C THR A 84 -3.71 1.26 12.05
N PHE A 85 -3.46 2.52 11.73
CA PHE A 85 -4.45 3.48 11.24
C PHE A 85 -4.21 3.82 9.77
N HIS A 86 -5.32 4.00 9.05
CA HIS A 86 -5.38 4.53 7.70
C HIS A 86 -6.36 5.69 7.63
N GLY A 87 -6.11 6.66 6.77
CA GLY A 87 -6.98 7.81 6.62
C GLY A 87 -6.60 8.72 5.46
N PRO A 88 -7.32 9.83 5.29
CA PRO A 88 -7.02 10.85 4.29
C PRO A 88 -5.57 11.34 4.38
N HIS A 89 -4.98 11.67 3.23
CA HIS A 89 -3.58 12.11 3.08
C HIS A 89 -2.53 11.02 3.35
N GLN A 90 -2.93 9.79 3.62
CA GLN A 90 -2.03 8.64 3.67
C GLN A 90 -2.07 7.91 2.32
N ALA A 91 -0.99 8.05 1.54
CA ALA A 91 -0.82 7.32 0.30
C ALA A 91 -0.62 5.81 0.58
N ILE A 92 -1.46 4.97 -0.02
CA ILE A 92 -1.40 3.51 0.10
C ILE A 92 -1.15 2.91 -1.27
N LEU A 93 -0.18 2.00 -1.34
CA LEU A 93 0.00 1.08 -2.45
C LEU A 93 -0.30 -0.35 -2.03
N TYR A 94 -1.12 -1.04 -2.81
CA TYR A 94 -1.28 -2.49 -2.75
C TYR A 94 -0.67 -3.13 -4.00
N PRO A 95 0.56 -3.67 -3.93
CA PRO A 95 1.15 -4.43 -5.02
C PRO A 95 0.57 -5.85 -5.09
N ILE A 96 -0.05 -6.19 -6.23
CA ILE A 96 -0.49 -7.54 -6.59
C ILE A 96 0.47 -8.06 -7.67
N ILE A 97 1.61 -8.61 -7.23
CA ILE A 97 2.71 -9.05 -8.11
C ILE A 97 3.11 -10.50 -7.85
N SER A 98 3.59 -11.21 -8.88
CA SER A 98 4.18 -12.54 -8.69
C SER A 98 5.63 -12.45 -8.23
N LEU A 99 5.88 -12.77 -6.95
CA LEU A 99 7.23 -12.86 -6.39
C LEU A 99 8.10 -13.94 -7.07
N ARG A 100 7.45 -15.01 -7.55
CA ARG A 100 8.12 -16.09 -8.30
C ARG A 100 8.68 -15.56 -9.61
N ASP A 101 7.88 -14.78 -10.34
CA ASP A 101 8.25 -14.30 -11.68
C ASP A 101 9.35 -13.24 -11.61
N ILE A 102 9.44 -12.47 -10.51
CA ILE A 102 10.57 -11.54 -10.23
C ILE A 102 11.76 -12.24 -9.55
N GLY A 103 11.64 -13.50 -9.16
CA GLY A 103 12.69 -14.23 -8.43
C GLY A 103 13.01 -13.65 -7.05
N LEU A 104 12.03 -13.05 -6.37
CA LEU A 104 12.20 -12.48 -5.03
C LEU A 104 11.63 -13.39 -3.94
N GLY A 105 12.39 -13.56 -2.86
CA GLY A 105 11.87 -14.11 -1.61
C GLY A 105 11.09 -13.06 -0.80
N ALA A 106 10.29 -13.51 0.16
CA ALA A 106 9.46 -12.63 1.00
C ALA A 106 10.27 -11.57 1.77
N ARG A 107 11.47 -11.93 2.24
CA ARG A 107 12.38 -10.98 2.91
C ARG A 107 12.81 -9.85 1.96
N ASN A 108 13.37 -10.20 0.80
CA ASN A 108 13.83 -9.22 -0.19
C ASN A 108 12.66 -8.38 -0.75
N TYR A 109 11.45 -8.94 -0.78
CA TYR A 109 10.24 -8.19 -1.10
C TYR A 109 9.99 -7.07 -0.09
N VAL A 110 10.00 -7.39 1.21
CA VAL A 110 9.81 -6.38 2.28
C VAL A 110 10.93 -5.35 2.26
N GLU A 111 12.19 -5.77 2.14
CA GLU A 111 13.35 -4.85 2.06
C GLU A 111 13.22 -3.88 0.86
N LYS A 112 12.70 -4.33 -0.28
CA LYS A 112 12.43 -3.45 -1.43
C LYS A 112 11.26 -2.49 -1.21
N LEU A 113 10.23 -2.89 -0.47
CA LEU A 113 9.17 -1.97 -0.06
C LEU A 113 9.72 -0.88 0.88
N GLU A 114 10.59 -1.24 1.82
CA GLU A 114 11.27 -0.26 2.69
C GLU A 114 12.12 0.71 1.87
N LEU A 115 12.92 0.19 0.93
CA LEU A 115 13.69 1.02 0.00
C LEU A 115 12.81 1.95 -0.83
N THR A 116 11.62 1.52 -1.24
CA THR A 116 10.66 2.37 -1.96
C THR A 116 10.27 3.58 -1.14
N MET A 117 9.98 3.39 0.15
CA MET A 117 9.63 4.48 1.05
C MET A 117 10.83 5.40 1.33
N ILE A 118 12.03 4.83 1.47
CA ILE A 118 13.27 5.59 1.69
C ILE A 118 13.58 6.48 0.48
N GLU A 119 13.46 5.94 -0.73
CA GLU A 119 13.69 6.70 -1.95
C GLU A 119 12.68 7.84 -2.10
N LEU A 120 11.38 7.58 -1.88
CA LEU A 120 10.37 8.63 -1.88
C LEU A 120 10.71 9.72 -0.85
N ALA A 121 11.02 9.34 0.39
CA ALA A 121 11.40 10.28 1.44
C ALA A 121 12.62 11.14 1.05
N SER A 122 13.60 10.53 0.38
CA SER A 122 14.82 11.22 -0.06
C SER A 122 14.55 12.33 -1.10
N LEU A 123 13.52 12.18 -1.94
CA LEU A 123 13.09 13.24 -2.88
C LEU A 123 12.70 14.54 -2.16
N TYR A 124 12.30 14.42 -0.89
CA TYR A 124 11.87 15.51 -0.03
C TYR A 124 12.90 15.89 1.04
N GLY A 125 14.15 15.45 0.88
CA GLY A 125 15.23 15.74 1.84
C GLY A 125 15.12 14.98 3.16
N VAL A 126 14.15 14.07 3.29
CA VAL A 126 13.95 13.27 4.50
C VAL A 126 14.90 12.09 4.50
N LYS A 127 15.80 12.04 5.48
CA LYS A 127 16.75 10.94 5.66
C LYS A 127 16.06 9.78 6.38
N ALA A 128 15.59 8.81 5.61
CA ALA A 128 15.05 7.55 6.12
C ALA A 128 16.10 6.42 6.05
N ARG A 129 15.95 5.41 6.92
CA ARG A 129 16.80 4.22 6.93
C ARG A 129 15.95 2.99 7.26
N ALA A 130 16.25 1.87 6.63
CA ALA A 130 15.51 0.62 6.84
C ALA A 130 15.56 0.21 8.31
N GLY A 131 14.44 -0.28 8.83
CA GLY A 131 14.26 -0.53 10.26
C GLY A 131 15.04 -1.72 10.81
N GLY A 132 15.68 -2.53 9.96
CA GLY A 132 16.26 -3.83 10.34
C GLY A 132 15.23 -4.89 10.77
N HIS A 133 14.00 -4.47 11.07
CA HIS A 133 12.79 -5.18 11.42
C HIS A 133 11.58 -4.45 10.83
N ILE A 134 10.38 -5.07 10.85
CA ILE A 134 9.14 -4.40 10.44
C ILE A 134 8.84 -3.24 11.41
N VAL A 135 9.28 -2.03 11.06
CA VAL A 135 9.03 -0.79 11.80
C VAL A 135 7.76 -0.13 11.23
N PRO A 136 6.81 0.33 12.07
CA PRO A 136 5.51 0.85 11.61
C PRO A 136 5.56 1.95 10.55
N CYS A 137 6.62 2.78 10.54
CA CYS A 137 6.85 3.81 9.51
C CYS A 137 8.11 3.57 8.65
N GLY A 138 8.82 2.45 8.86
CA GLY A 138 10.03 2.12 8.10
C GLY A 138 11.23 3.06 8.29
N ILE A 139 11.18 4.00 9.25
CA ILE A 139 12.27 4.94 9.57
C ILE A 139 12.77 4.61 10.98
N ALA A 140 13.98 4.05 11.09
CA ALA A 140 14.53 3.81 12.42
C ALA A 140 14.82 5.13 13.15
N ASP A 141 14.49 5.16 14.44
CA ASP A 141 14.53 6.30 15.37
C ASP A 141 13.39 7.33 15.25
N LYS A 142 12.29 6.98 14.55
CA LYS A 142 11.10 7.80 14.49
C LYS A 142 9.87 7.02 14.94
N GLU A 143 8.99 7.70 15.69
CA GLU A 143 7.61 7.27 15.84
C GLU A 143 6.88 7.37 14.48
N VAL A 144 5.62 6.96 14.44
CA VAL A 144 4.78 7.17 13.24
C VAL A 144 4.78 8.67 12.89
N THR A 145 5.24 9.00 11.69
CA THR A 145 5.44 10.37 11.21
C THR A 145 4.89 10.55 9.79
N SER A 146 5.02 11.73 9.21
CA SER A 146 4.62 12.06 7.84
C SER A 146 5.67 12.90 7.15
N LEU A 147 5.71 12.88 5.80
CA LEU A 147 6.63 13.74 5.04
C LEU A 147 6.52 15.20 5.49
N ARG A 148 5.28 15.70 5.69
CA ARG A 148 5.01 17.07 6.12
C ARG A 148 5.68 17.42 7.45
N ARG A 149 5.82 16.47 8.37
CA ARG A 149 6.46 16.70 9.68
C ARG A 149 7.98 16.66 9.61
N GLU A 150 8.53 15.95 8.62
CA GLU A 150 9.95 15.66 8.53
C GLU A 150 10.69 16.53 7.50
N THR A 151 9.97 17.36 6.74
CA THR A 151 10.53 18.27 5.74
C THR A 151 9.96 19.68 5.86
N ASP A 152 10.82 20.67 5.66
CA ASP A 152 10.42 22.08 5.51
C ASP A 152 10.02 22.42 4.07
N LEU A 153 10.13 21.47 3.14
CA LEU A 153 9.76 21.66 1.75
C LEU A 153 8.24 21.74 1.59
N VAL A 154 7.80 22.57 0.65
CA VAL A 154 6.42 22.55 0.18
C VAL A 154 6.19 21.24 -0.57
N LEU A 155 5.36 20.38 -0.03
CA LEU A 155 4.97 19.13 -0.68
C LEU A 155 4.06 19.40 -1.88
N PRO A 156 4.22 18.66 -2.98
CA PRO A 156 3.31 18.72 -4.11
C PRO A 156 1.95 18.11 -3.76
N THR A 157 1.03 18.08 -4.73
CA THR A 157 -0.27 17.44 -4.55
C THR A 157 -0.14 15.96 -4.24
N GLU A 158 -1.16 15.39 -3.61
CA GLU A 158 -1.21 13.95 -3.32
C GLU A 158 -1.05 13.10 -4.58
N GLU A 159 -1.65 13.52 -5.70
CA GLU A 159 -1.51 12.83 -6.97
C GLU A 159 -0.04 12.70 -7.40
N VAL A 160 0.75 13.77 -7.28
CA VAL A 160 2.18 13.74 -7.58
C VAL A 160 2.94 12.84 -6.61
N ILE A 161 2.59 12.85 -5.31
CA ILE A 161 3.17 11.94 -4.32
C ILE A 161 2.89 10.48 -4.68
N HIS A 162 1.65 10.15 -5.06
CA HIS A 162 1.25 8.82 -5.50
C HIS A 162 2.03 8.38 -6.75
N GLU A 163 2.16 9.25 -7.75
CA GLU A 163 2.91 8.95 -8.98
C GLU A 163 4.40 8.72 -8.73
N GLN A 164 5.01 9.53 -7.86
CA GLN A 164 6.40 9.34 -7.47
C GLN A 164 6.60 8.07 -6.65
N LEU A 165 5.67 7.74 -5.75
CA LEU A 165 5.69 6.50 -4.98
C LEU A 165 5.62 5.27 -5.91
N ILE A 166 4.70 5.29 -6.90
CA ILE A 166 4.60 4.26 -7.94
C ILE A 166 5.88 4.19 -8.78
N SER A 167 6.47 5.32 -9.13
CA SER A 167 7.70 5.37 -9.91
C SER A 167 8.90 4.78 -9.16
N CYS A 168 9.04 5.09 -7.87
CA CYS A 168 10.07 4.49 -7.01
C CYS A 168 9.88 2.96 -6.92
N PHE A 169 8.63 2.53 -6.66
CA PHE A 169 8.27 1.12 -6.62
C PHE A 169 8.62 0.42 -7.95
N ALA A 170 8.13 0.93 -9.07
CA ALA A 170 8.31 0.33 -10.38
C ALA A 170 9.80 0.13 -10.71
N ARG A 171 10.61 1.17 -10.50
CA ARG A 171 12.05 1.11 -10.73
C ARG A 171 12.75 0.09 -9.84
N LEU A 172 12.46 0.09 -8.54
CA LEU A 172 13.07 -0.84 -7.59
C LEU A 172 12.68 -2.30 -7.84
N PHE A 173 11.46 -2.54 -8.32
CA PHE A 173 10.97 -3.87 -8.67
C PHE A 173 11.28 -4.28 -10.11
N GLY A 174 11.91 -3.42 -10.91
CA GLY A 174 12.38 -3.72 -12.26
C GLY A 174 11.27 -3.73 -13.31
N PHE A 175 10.18 -3.00 -13.07
CA PHE A 175 9.18 -2.71 -14.09
C PHE A 175 9.71 -1.59 -14.98
N SER A 176 9.65 -1.82 -16.30
CA SER A 176 10.17 -0.90 -17.32
C SER A 176 9.07 -0.14 -18.05
N ASP A 177 7.81 -0.55 -17.85
CA ASP A 177 6.65 0.00 -18.53
C ASP A 177 5.48 0.11 -17.54
N LEU A 178 4.80 1.26 -17.53
CA LEU A 178 3.67 1.55 -16.66
C LEU A 178 2.41 1.75 -17.49
N ILE A 179 1.44 0.87 -17.27
CA ILE A 179 0.16 0.91 -17.98
C ILE A 179 -0.89 1.49 -17.03
N TRP A 180 -1.14 2.79 -17.16
CA TRP A 180 -2.13 3.50 -16.36
C TRP A 180 -3.55 3.14 -16.81
N LYS A 181 -4.41 2.85 -15.84
CA LYS A 181 -5.83 2.52 -16.04
C LYS A 181 -6.69 3.65 -15.48
N GLU A 182 -7.66 4.09 -16.26
CA GLU A 182 -8.48 5.28 -15.96
C GLU A 182 -9.72 4.94 -15.10
N ASP A 183 -10.35 3.79 -15.33
CA ASP A 183 -11.45 3.29 -14.49
C ASP A 183 -10.91 2.38 -13.40
N ALA A 184 -11.53 2.26 -12.23
CA ALA A 184 -11.22 1.20 -11.26
C ALA A 184 -11.59 -0.17 -11.83
N PRO A 185 -10.94 -1.29 -11.44
CA PRO A 185 -11.30 -2.59 -11.98
C PRO A 185 -12.72 -2.88 -11.52
N ILE A 186 -13.67 -2.92 -12.46
CA ILE A 186 -15.07 -3.20 -12.15
C ILE A 186 -15.09 -4.47 -11.28
N LEU A 187 -15.57 -4.33 -10.06
CA LEU A 187 -16.04 -5.46 -9.27
C LEU A 187 -17.31 -5.90 -10.01
N PRO A 188 -17.31 -7.00 -10.79
CA PRO A 188 -18.57 -7.54 -11.25
C PRO A 188 -19.33 -7.85 -9.96
N ASP A 189 -20.59 -7.44 -9.93
CA ASP A 189 -21.51 -7.92 -8.91
C ASP A 189 -21.38 -9.44 -8.84
N ASN A 190 -21.44 -9.97 -7.62
CA ASN A 190 -21.39 -11.40 -7.39
C ASN A 190 -22.55 -12.07 -8.15
N GLY A 191 -22.25 -12.55 -9.34
CA GLY A 191 -23.24 -13.06 -10.27
C GLY A 191 -22.60 -13.36 -11.61
N GLU A 192 -21.75 -14.38 -11.65
CA GLU A 192 -21.81 -15.44 -12.66
C GLU A 192 -20.64 -16.40 -12.43
N ALA A 193 -21.01 -17.63 -12.05
CA ALA A 193 -20.19 -18.79 -12.22
C ALA A 193 -20.25 -19.18 -13.70
N GLU A 194 -19.10 -19.20 -14.37
CA GLU A 194 -18.80 -20.10 -15.48
C GLU A 194 -17.36 -20.62 -15.34
#